data_AF-K1UHE0-F1
#
_entry.id   AF-K1UHE0-F1
#
_cell.length_a   1.000
_cell.length_b   1.000
_cell.length_c   1.000
_cell.angle_alpha   90.00
_cell.angle_beta   90.00
_cell.angle_gamma   90.00
#
_symmetry.space_group_name_H-M   'P 1'
#
loop_
_entity.id
_entity.type
_entity.pdbx_description
1 polymer ?
#
loop_
_entity_poly.entity_id
_entity_poly.type
_entity_poly.pdbx_seq_one_letter_code
_entity_poly.pdbx_strand_id
1 'polypeptide(L)'
;MLQLVEMEGKMTENGCIEIPAVVLEQAGICTGDTVKLVYMAEDGELKNTAKEFLLARAGQDVAEELAKEENNAFQIPEELLRDAGIPIGRRP
;
A
#
# COMPACT_ATOMS: atom_id res chain seq x y z
N MET A 1 18.57 8.05 7.41
CA MET A 1 18.42 8.38 5.97
C MET A 1 17.87 7.14 5.30
N LEU A 2 16.79 7.25 4.53
CA LEU A 2 16.22 6.12 3.78
C LEU A 2 16.80 6.11 2.37
N GLN A 3 17.00 4.92 1.81
CA GLN A 3 17.49 4.71 0.45
C GLN A 3 16.52 3.80 -0.32
N LEU A 4 16.24 4.15 -1.57
CA LEU A 4 15.52 3.28 -2.49
C LEU A 4 16.50 2.25 -3.06
N VAL A 5 16.10 0.97 -3.06
CA VAL A 5 16.85 -0.10 -3.71
C VAL A 5 16.03 -0.57 -4.89
N GLU A 6 16.59 -0.47 -6.10
CA GLU A 6 15.99 -0.95 -7.33
C GLU A 6 16.63 -2.27 -7.74
N MET A 7 15.81 -3.20 -8.23
CA MET A 7 16.25 -4.49 -8.73
C MET A 7 15.55 -4.82 -10.03
N GLU A 8 16.31 -5.22 -11.04
CA GLU A 8 15.78 -5.71 -12.29
C GLU A 8 15.69 -7.23 -12.27
N GLY A 9 14.55 -7.76 -12.72
CA GLY A 9 14.31 -9.18 -12.87
C GLY A 9 13.45 -9.43 -14.10
N LYS A 10 13.54 -10.63 -14.67
CA LYS A 10 12.72 -11.03 -15.81
C LYS A 10 11.65 -12.00 -15.34
N MET A 11 10.41 -11.77 -15.78
CA MET A 11 9.35 -12.74 -15.62
C MET A 11 9.71 -14.02 -16.39
N THR A 12 9.69 -15.16 -15.70
CA THR A 12 9.99 -16.44 -16.34
C THR A 12 8.84 -16.88 -17.24
N GLU A 13 9.08 -17.86 -18.09
CA GLU A 13 8.03 -18.48 -18.93
C GLU A 13 6.88 -19.09 -18.11
N ASN A 14 7.13 -19.46 -16.86
CA ASN A 14 6.13 -19.94 -15.91
C ASN A 14 5.37 -18.80 -15.21
N GLY A 15 5.64 -17.55 -15.59
CA GLY A 15 5.06 -16.37 -14.99
C GLY A 15 5.53 -16.06 -13.57
N CYS A 16 6.67 -16.64 -13.16
CA CYS A 16 7.25 -16.38 -11.84
C CYS A 16 8.18 -15.17 -11.90
N ILE A 17 8.27 -14.44 -10.79
CA ILE A 17 9.29 -13.43 -10.54
C ILE A 17 10.21 -13.98 -9.45
N GLU A 18 11.51 -14.03 -9.74
CA GLU A 18 12.50 -14.55 -8.81
C GLU A 18 13.10 -13.39 -8.02
N ILE A 19 12.95 -13.44 -6.69
CA ILE A 19 13.57 -12.48 -5.77
C ILE A 19 14.72 -13.19 -5.05
N PRO A 20 15.95 -12.66 -5.09
CA PRO A 20 17.06 -13.26 -4.37
C PRO A 20 16.79 -13.37 -2.88
N ALA A 21 17.06 -14.53 -2.29
CA ALA A 21 16.80 -14.81 -0.87
C ALA A 21 17.42 -13.76 0.06
N VAL A 22 18.62 -13.28 -0.25
CA VAL A 22 19.31 -12.24 0.53
C VAL A 22 18.50 -10.94 0.68
N VAL A 23 17.70 -10.59 -0.33
CA VAL A 23 16.86 -9.38 -0.31
C VAL A 23 15.66 -9.59 0.61
N LEU A 24 15.05 -10.78 0.55
CA LEU A 24 13.97 -11.16 1.45
C LEU A 24 14.47 -11.22 2.91
N GLU A 25 15.65 -11.81 3.14
CA GLU A 25 16.26 -11.88 4.47
C GLU A 25 16.56 -10.49 5.05
N GLN A 26 17.06 -9.56 4.23
CA GLN A 26 17.25 -8.15 4.61
C GLN A 26 15.93 -7.43 4.94
N ALA A 27 14.83 -7.83 4.29
CA ALA A 27 13.48 -7.37 4.62
C ALA A 27 12.85 -8.13 5.81
N GLY A 28 13.59 -9.04 6.46
CA GLY A 28 13.12 -9.83 7.59
C GLY A 28 12.20 -10.99 7.23
N ILE A 29 12.19 -11.43 5.96
CA ILE A 29 11.47 -12.60 5.45
C ILE A 29 12.47 -13.74 5.26
N CYS A 30 12.33 -14.79 6.04
CA CYS A 30 13.22 -15.95 6.03
C CYS A 30 12.62 -17.14 5.28
N THR A 31 13.46 -18.11 4.93
CA THR A 31 12.99 -19.37 4.32
C THR A 31 12.01 -20.07 5.26
N GLY A 32 10.86 -20.50 4.72
CA GLY A 32 9.78 -21.12 5.48
C GLY A 32 8.72 -20.13 5.97
N ASP A 33 8.97 -18.82 5.89
CA ASP A 33 7.93 -17.83 6.16
C ASP A 33 6.87 -17.88 5.06
N THR A 34 5.60 -17.80 5.47
CA THR A 34 4.51 -17.56 4.54
C THR A 34 4.42 -16.06 4.27
N VAL A 35 4.26 -15.67 3.00
CA VAL A 35 4.16 -14.28 2.57
C VAL A 35 2.84 -14.02 1.85
N LYS A 36 2.42 -12.75 1.80
CA LYS A 36 1.28 -12.26 1.03
C LYS A 36 1.78 -11.20 0.04
N LEU A 37 1.30 -11.28 -1.19
CA LEU A 37 1.47 -10.25 -2.21
C LEU A 37 0.23 -9.36 -2.22
N VAL A 38 0.40 -8.06 -2.03
CA VAL A 38 -0.67 -7.06 -1.93
C VAL A 38 -0.51 -6.05 -3.06
N TYR A 39 -1.61 -5.62 -3.65
CA TYR A 39 -1.65 -4.55 -4.64
C TYR A 39 -2.97 -3.79 -4.54
N MET A 40 -2.97 -2.53 -4.95
CA MET A 40 -4.20 -1.75 -5.08
C MET A 40 -4.90 -2.15 -6.38
N ALA A 41 -6.20 -2.42 -6.27
CA ALA A 41 -7.06 -2.78 -7.38
C ALA A 41 -8.28 -1.85 -7.41
N GLU A 42 -8.84 -1.62 -8.59
CA GLU A 42 -10.09 -0.86 -8.73
C GLU A 42 -11.26 -1.64 -8.10
N ASP A 43 -12.23 -0.95 -7.50
CA ASP A 43 -13.35 -1.64 -6.85
C ASP A 43 -14.14 -2.48 -7.87
N GLY A 44 -14.36 -3.75 -7.55
CA GLY A 44 -14.98 -4.72 -8.44
C GLY A 44 -14.08 -5.27 -9.57
N GLU A 45 -12.87 -4.74 -9.77
CA GLU A 45 -11.91 -5.23 -10.77
C GLU A 45 -10.58 -5.61 -10.11
N LEU A 46 -10.09 -6.84 -10.29
CA LEU A 46 -8.77 -7.27 -9.76
C LEU A 46 -7.58 -6.68 -10.54
N LYS A 47 -7.71 -5.43 -10.98
CA LYS A 47 -6.81 -4.78 -11.91
C LYS A 47 -5.85 -3.85 -11.18
N ASN A 48 -4.57 -4.20 -11.19
CA ASN A 48 -3.50 -3.35 -10.67
C ASN A 48 -3.07 -2.29 -11.69
N THR A 49 -3.70 -1.12 -11.66
CA THR A 49 -3.40 -0.01 -12.58
C THR A 49 -2.07 0.68 -12.26
N ALA A 50 -1.67 0.72 -10.98
CA ALA A 50 -0.39 1.30 -10.54
C ALA A 50 0.82 0.45 -10.96
N LYS A 51 0.61 -0.85 -11.21
CA LYS A 51 1.67 -1.85 -11.50
C LYS A 51 2.69 -2.00 -10.38
N GLU A 52 2.28 -1.68 -9.16
CA GLU A 52 3.10 -1.79 -7.96
C GLU A 52 2.60 -2.93 -7.09
N PHE A 53 3.53 -3.62 -6.45
CA PHE A 53 3.22 -4.72 -5.54
C PHE A 53 3.97 -4.54 -4.23
N LEU A 54 3.30 -4.91 -3.15
CA LEU A 54 3.87 -4.98 -1.80
C LEU A 54 3.97 -6.43 -1.38
N LEU A 55 5.10 -6.80 -0.80
CA LEU A 55 5.32 -8.13 -0.23
C LEU A 55 5.33 -8.01 1.30
N ALA A 56 4.51 -8.80 1.98
CA ALA A 56 4.38 -8.77 3.43
C ALA A 56 4.43 -10.19 4.03
N ARG A 57 4.84 -10.31 5.29
CA ARG A 57 4.73 -11.58 6.02
C ARG A 57 3.25 -11.89 6.29
N ALA A 58 2.88 -13.15 6.16
CA ALA A 58 1.54 -13.60 6.53
C ALA A 58 1.29 -13.34 8.02
N GLY A 59 0.18 -12.67 8.33
CA GLY A 59 -0.17 -12.24 9.69
C GLY A 59 0.03 -10.74 9.93
N GLN A 60 0.74 -10.02 9.05
CA GLN A 60 0.65 -8.55 9.01
C GLN A 60 -0.61 -8.14 8.23
N ASP A 61 -1.42 -7.26 8.83
CA ASP A 61 -2.65 -6.74 8.21
C ASP A 61 -2.38 -5.50 7.36
N VAL A 62 -1.53 -5.68 6.35
CA VAL A 62 -1.02 -4.56 5.54
C VAL A 62 -2.13 -3.92 4.70
N ALA A 63 -3.11 -4.71 4.24
CA ALA A 63 -4.23 -4.17 3.46
C ALA A 63 -5.14 -3.28 4.31
N GLU A 64 -5.43 -3.66 5.55
CA GLU A 64 -6.23 -2.85 6.46
C GLU A 64 -5.52 -1.55 6.84
N GLU A 65 -4.21 -1.59 7.08
CA GLU A 65 -3.42 -0.40 7.37
C GLU A 65 -3.37 0.57 6.18
N LEU A 66 -3.19 0.06 4.95
CA LEU A 66 -3.23 0.89 3.74
C LEU A 66 -4.63 1.50 3.50
N ALA A 67 -5.69 0.75 3.80
CA ALA A 67 -7.07 1.25 3.68
C ALA A 67 -7.41 2.31 4.75
N LYS A 68 -6.76 2.29 5.92
CA LYS A 68 -6.91 3.33 6.94
C LYS A 68 -6.33 4.67 6.49
N GLU A 69 -5.28 4.68 5.67
CA GLU A 69 -4.71 5.93 5.15
C GLU A 69 -5.66 6.68 4.20
N GLU A 70 -6.52 5.98 3.45
CA GLU A 70 -7.57 6.59 2.61
C GLU A 70 -8.70 7.24 3.43
N ASN A 71 -8.85 6.89 4.72
CA ASN A 71 -9.84 7.50 5.61
C ASN A 71 -9.25 8.61 6.49
N ASN A 72 -8.14 9.22 6.07
CA ASN A 72 -7.72 10.51 6.59
C ASN A 72 -8.55 11.62 5.94
N ALA A 73 -9.86 11.63 6.21
CA ALA A 73 -10.66 12.82 5.97
C ALA A 73 -10.03 13.96 6.79
N PHE A 74 -9.32 14.87 6.12
CA PHE A 74 -8.78 16.06 6.73
C PHE A 74 -9.95 16.90 7.24
N GLN A 75 -10.30 16.74 8.51
CA GLN A 75 -11.32 17.55 9.15
C GLN A 75 -10.75 18.96 9.32
N ILE A 76 -11.15 19.88 8.44
CA ILE A 76 -10.79 21.29 8.57
C ILE A 76 -11.43 21.82 9.86
N PRO A 77 -10.65 22.36 10.82
CA PRO A 77 -11.20 22.98 12.02
C PRO A 77 -12.25 24.05 11.69
N GLU A 78 -13.35 24.09 12.45
CA GLU A 78 -14.46 25.03 12.19
C GLU A 78 -14.01 26.49 12.20
N GLU A 79 -12.99 26.83 12.98
CA GLU A 79 -12.42 28.18 13.04
C GLU A 79 -11.85 28.61 11.68
N LEU A 80 -11.08 27.73 11.02
CA LEU A 80 -10.54 28.01 9.68
C LEU A 80 -11.64 28.09 8.62
N LEU A 81 -12.70 27.30 8.76
CA LEU A 81 -13.87 27.38 7.87
C LEU A 81 -14.60 28.72 8.03
N ARG A 82 -14.75 29.21 9.27
CA ARG A 82 -15.36 30.51 9.57
C ARG A 82 -14.52 31.67 9.06
N ASP A 83 -13.21 31.64 9.29
CA ASP A 83 -12.28 32.67 8.82
C ASP A 83 -12.22 32.73 7.28
N ALA A 84 -12.34 31.58 6.62
CA ALA A 84 -12.41 31.50 5.16
C ALA A 84 -13.80 31.85 4.58
N GLY A 85 -14.80 32.13 5.43
CA GLY A 85 -16.17 32.43 4.99
C GLY A 85 -16.91 31.24 4.37
N ILE A 86 -16.47 30.01 4.64
CA ILE A 86 -17.08 28.79 4.13
C ILE A 86 -18.29 28.42 5.01
N PRO A 87 -19.52 28.40 4.48
CA PRO A 87 -20.72 28.10 5.26
C PRO A 87 -20.73 26.62 5.69
N ILE A 88 -20.79 26.37 7.00
CA ILE A 88 -20.92 25.01 7.55
C ILE A 88 -22.38 24.59 7.41
N GLY A 89 -22.70 23.91 6.30
CA GLY A 89 -24.06 23.47 6.01
C GLY A 89 -24.51 22.36 6.97
N ARG A 90 -25.57 22.61 7.76
CA ARG A 90 -26.43 21.52 8.24
C ARG A 90 -27.06 20.87 7.01
N ARG A 91 -26.76 19.59 6.74
CA ARG A 91 -27.62 18.84 5.82
C ARG A 91 -29.01 18.71 6.47
N PRO A 92 -30.11 18.91 5.71
CA PRO A 92 -31.45 18.56 6.18
C PRO A 92 -31.59 17.06 6.44
#